data_AF-A0A1T4NGJ6-F1
#
_entry.id   AF-A0A1T4NGJ6-F1
#
_cell.length_a   1.000
_cell.length_b   1.000
_cell.length_c   1.000
_cell.angle_alpha   90.00
_cell.angle_beta   90.00
_cell.angle_gamma   90.00
#
_symmetry.space_group_name_H-M   'P 1'
#
loop_
_entity.id
_entity.type
_entity.pdbx_description
1 polymer ?
#
loop_
_entity_poly.entity_id
_entity_poly.type
_entity_poly.pdbx_seq_one_letter_code
_entity_poly.pdbx_strand_id
1 'polypeptide(L)'
;MFGEVWSREDKLSLRDRSLVTVTSLMSQGLIDSAFRYHLESAKKNGITKEEITEILTHNAFYAGWPKAWAAFRMAKEVWNDKNEETEDNTIEKHVSSMIFPIGEPNDNFARWLEVKNKEFYYITTMADNEKSSADTTLACFRGYADCVEGAVEKGTVVAGGVYEKGEIKNHPAMKLAYQMGKNV
;
A
#
# COMPACT_ATOMS: atom_id res chain seq x y z
N MET A 1 1.55 28.22 -13.16
CA MET A 1 1.31 26.97 -12.37
C MET A 1 1.30 27.24 -10.85
N PHE A 2 2.44 27.43 -10.17
CA PHE A 2 2.46 27.63 -8.70
C PHE A 2 1.84 28.97 -8.22
N GLY A 3 2.06 30.08 -8.92
CA GLY A 3 1.45 31.38 -8.58
C GLY A 3 0.03 31.62 -9.10
N GLU A 4 -0.59 30.61 -9.73
CA GLU A 4 -1.90 30.76 -10.38
C GLU A 4 -2.87 29.63 -10.06
N VAL A 5 -2.45 28.37 -10.22
CA VAL A 5 -3.32 27.21 -9.99
C VAL A 5 -3.31 26.82 -8.52
N TRP A 6 -2.13 26.79 -7.89
CA TRP A 6 -1.98 26.48 -6.47
C TRP A 6 -2.52 27.60 -5.57
N SER A 7 -2.52 28.85 -6.04
CA SER A 7 -3.06 30.00 -5.29
C SER A 7 -4.60 30.08 -5.29
N ARG A 8 -5.31 29.23 -6.04
CA ARG A 8 -6.79 29.16 -6.04
C ARG A 8 -7.30 28.33 -4.87
N GLU A 9 -6.99 28.80 -3.66
CA GLU A 9 -7.36 28.14 -2.40
C GLU A 9 -8.87 28.22 -2.13
N ASP A 10 -9.56 29.19 -2.75
CA ASP A 10 -11.02 29.31 -2.73
C ASP A 10 -11.74 28.16 -3.47
N LYS A 11 -11.01 27.40 -4.30
CA LYS A 11 -11.55 26.25 -5.06
C LYS A 11 -11.12 24.90 -4.50
N LEU A 12 -9.86 24.79 -4.09
CA LEU A 12 -9.31 23.57 -3.52
C LEU A 12 -8.11 23.96 -2.66
N SER A 13 -8.12 23.51 -1.40
CA SER A 13 -7.10 23.86 -0.42
C SER A 13 -5.71 23.38 -0.85
N LEU A 14 -4.65 24.04 -0.37
CA LEU A 14 -3.28 23.57 -0.59
C LEU A 14 -3.06 22.16 -0.04
N ARG A 15 -3.72 21.81 1.07
CA ARG A 15 -3.70 20.47 1.66
C ARG A 15 -4.21 19.43 0.66
N ASP A 16 -5.41 19.64 0.12
CA ASP A 16 -6.05 18.67 -0.77
C ASP A 16 -5.36 18.62 -2.14
N ARG A 17 -4.85 19.74 -2.64
CA ARG A 17 -3.98 19.76 -3.84
C ARG A 17 -2.73 18.93 -3.64
N SER A 18 -2.12 19.02 -2.46
CA SER A 18 -0.93 18.23 -2.12
C SER A 18 -1.28 16.74 -2.08
N LEU A 19 -2.41 16.37 -1.47
CA LEU A 19 -2.91 15.00 -1.45
C LEU A 19 -3.06 14.44 -2.87
N VAL A 20 -3.79 15.15 -3.74
CA VAL A 20 -4.03 14.72 -5.13
C VAL A 20 -2.72 14.60 -5.92
N THR A 21 -1.79 15.52 -5.71
CA THR A 21 -0.51 15.51 -6.43
C THR A 21 0.35 14.33 -5.99
N VAL A 22 0.47 14.08 -4.68
CA VAL A 22 1.23 12.96 -4.13
C VAL A 22 0.66 11.63 -4.61
N THR A 23 -0.65 11.41 -4.51
CA THR A 23 -1.25 10.14 -4.97
C THR A 23 -1.07 9.95 -6.47
N SER A 24 -1.22 11.01 -7.28
CA SER A 24 -1.02 10.95 -8.73
C SER A 24 0.42 10.57 -9.12
N LEU A 25 1.42 11.20 -8.51
CA LEU A 25 2.82 10.90 -8.77
C LEU A 25 3.20 9.48 -8.33
N MET A 26 2.75 9.07 -7.13
CA MET A 26 2.93 7.70 -6.66
C MET A 26 2.32 6.69 -7.64
N SER A 27 1.08 6.92 -8.09
CA SER A 27 0.38 6.00 -8.98
C SER A 27 1.06 5.83 -10.34
N GLN A 28 1.75 6.85 -10.81
CA GLN A 28 2.56 6.80 -12.03
C GLN A 28 3.95 6.17 -11.80
N GLY A 29 4.35 5.94 -10.55
CA GLY A 29 5.69 5.43 -10.20
C GLY A 29 6.79 6.50 -10.31
N LEU A 30 6.40 7.78 -10.38
CA LEU A 30 7.33 8.90 -10.46
C LEU A 30 7.83 9.24 -9.05
N ILE A 31 8.72 8.40 -8.51
CA ILE A 31 9.28 8.52 -7.15
C ILE A 31 10.70 9.11 -7.22
N ASP A 32 10.78 10.38 -7.65
CA ASP A 32 12.03 11.13 -7.81
C ASP A 32 12.03 12.41 -6.96
N SER A 33 12.87 13.40 -7.32
CA SER A 33 12.96 14.68 -6.61
C SER A 33 11.66 15.48 -6.64
N ALA A 34 10.84 15.34 -7.70
CA ALA A 34 9.54 16.01 -7.77
C ALA A 34 8.57 15.43 -6.73
N PHE A 35 8.59 14.11 -6.54
CA PHE A 35 7.80 13.46 -5.50
C PHE A 35 8.21 13.94 -4.09
N ARG A 36 9.52 14.04 -3.82
CA ARG A 36 10.03 14.57 -2.55
C ARG A 36 9.51 15.98 -2.28
N TYR A 37 9.61 16.87 -3.27
CA TYR A 37 9.14 18.25 -3.13
C TYR A 37 7.65 18.31 -2.78
N HIS A 38 6.83 17.46 -3.40
CA HIS A 38 5.39 17.41 -3.12
C HIS A 38 5.05 16.73 -1.79
N LEU A 39 5.87 15.80 -1.30
CA LEU A 39 5.78 15.28 0.06
C LEU A 39 6.11 16.36 1.10
N GLU A 40 7.18 17.13 0.92
CA GLU A 40 7.55 18.25 1.79
C GLU A 40 6.47 19.33 1.79
N SER A 41 5.92 19.64 0.61
CA SER A 41 4.80 20.56 0.45
C SER A 41 3.53 20.04 1.14
N ALA A 42 3.22 18.75 1.02
CA ALA A 42 2.11 18.11 1.72
C ALA A 42 2.24 18.25 3.24
N LYS A 43 3.43 17.98 3.79
CA LYS A 43 3.75 18.18 5.20
C LYS A 43 3.51 19.63 5.62
N LYS A 44 4.06 20.59 4.87
CA LYS A 44 3.89 22.04 5.13
C LYS A 44 2.43 22.48 5.08
N ASN A 45 1.64 21.89 4.18
CA ASN A 45 0.24 22.20 3.98
C ASN A 45 -0.69 21.43 4.94
N GLY A 46 -0.14 20.75 5.95
CA GLY A 46 -0.91 20.17 7.05
C GLY A 46 -1.32 18.71 6.90
N ILE A 47 -0.76 17.97 5.93
CA ILE A 47 -0.91 16.51 5.92
C ILE A 47 -0.03 15.92 7.02
N THR A 48 -0.65 15.22 7.96
CA THR A 48 0.07 14.64 9.10
C THR A 48 0.83 13.36 8.71
N LYS A 49 1.68 12.88 9.60
CA LYS A 49 2.41 11.61 9.43
C LYS A 49 1.44 10.42 9.31
N GLU A 50 0.40 10.43 10.11
CA GLU A 50 -0.64 9.40 10.14
C GLU A 50 -1.43 9.45 8.82
N GLU A 51 -1.84 10.64 8.39
CA GLU A 51 -2.59 10.82 7.15
C GLU A 51 -1.79 10.39 5.91
N ILE A 52 -0.51 10.78 5.79
CA ILE A 52 0.30 10.35 4.65
C ILE A 52 0.51 8.83 4.65
N THR A 53 0.64 8.21 5.82
CA THR A 53 0.77 6.75 5.94
C THR A 53 -0.50 6.06 5.42
N GLU A 54 -1.67 6.54 5.84
CA GLU A 54 -2.97 6.02 5.37
C GLU A 54 -3.20 6.29 3.88
N ILE A 55 -2.86 7.47 3.38
CA ILE A 55 -2.98 7.83 1.96
C ILE A 55 -2.16 6.87 1.08
N LEU A 56 -0.89 6.64 1.43
CA LEU A 56 -0.02 5.75 0.66
C LEU A 56 -0.45 4.28 0.79
N THR A 57 -0.87 3.85 1.98
CA THR A 57 -1.39 2.49 2.22
C THR A 57 -2.66 2.24 1.41
N HIS A 58 -3.60 3.18 1.44
CA HIS A 58 -4.84 3.09 0.68
C HIS A 58 -4.56 3.07 -0.81
N ASN A 59 -3.66 3.94 -1.29
CA ASN A 59 -3.30 4.00 -2.69
C ASN A 59 -2.56 2.73 -3.17
N ALA A 60 -1.91 1.96 -2.28
CA ALA A 60 -1.25 0.71 -2.62
C ALA A 60 -2.22 -0.33 -3.21
N PHE A 61 -3.48 -0.34 -2.78
CA PHE A 61 -4.51 -1.24 -3.32
C PHE A 61 -4.93 -0.90 -4.76
N TYR A 62 -4.74 0.34 -5.18
CA TYR A 62 -5.14 0.83 -6.51
C TYR A 62 -3.96 0.99 -7.47
N ALA A 63 -2.79 1.35 -6.93
CA ALA A 63 -1.58 1.64 -7.69
C ALA A 63 -0.53 0.51 -7.64
N GLY A 64 -0.69 -0.44 -6.72
CA GLY A 64 0.22 -1.55 -6.48
C GLY A 64 1.23 -1.28 -5.35
N TRP A 65 1.51 -2.33 -4.58
CA TRP A 65 2.46 -2.32 -3.46
C TRP A 65 3.90 -1.89 -3.80
N PRO A 66 4.49 -2.26 -4.96
CA PRO A 66 5.85 -1.84 -5.29
C PRO A 66 6.03 -0.32 -5.32
N LYS A 67 5.04 0.41 -5.86
CA LYS A 67 5.06 1.88 -5.91
C LYS A 67 4.86 2.48 -4.51
N ALA A 68 3.98 1.89 -3.71
CA ALA A 68 3.74 2.32 -2.33
C ALA A 68 4.99 2.18 -1.47
N TRP A 69 5.73 1.07 -1.58
CA TRP A 69 6.98 0.85 -0.86
C TRP A 69 8.04 1.91 -1.17
N ALA A 70 8.20 2.26 -2.43
CA ALA A 70 9.11 3.33 -2.84
C ALA A 70 8.68 4.68 -2.24
N ALA A 71 7.37 4.97 -2.24
CA ALA A 71 6.81 6.19 -1.66
C ALA A 71 6.98 6.24 -0.13
N PHE A 72 6.75 5.13 0.58
CA PHE A 72 6.91 5.05 2.04
C PHE A 72 8.33 5.36 2.49
N ARG A 73 9.35 4.87 1.77
CA ARG A 73 10.75 5.16 2.10
C ARG A 73 11.01 6.66 2.08
N MET A 74 10.55 7.35 1.04
CA MET A 74 10.75 8.79 0.90
C MET A 74 9.89 9.60 1.89
N ALA A 75 8.64 9.19 2.12
CA ALA A 75 7.77 9.81 3.13
C ALA A 75 8.36 9.68 4.54
N LYS A 76 8.97 8.53 4.86
CA LYS A 76 9.67 8.34 6.13
C LYS A 76 10.75 9.39 6.34
N GLU A 77 11.55 9.68 5.30
CA GLU A 77 12.60 10.69 5.38
C GLU A 77 12.04 12.11 5.58
N VAL A 78 10.97 12.48 4.86
CA VAL A 78 10.36 13.82 4.95
C VAL A 78 9.68 14.07 6.31
N TRP A 79 9.10 13.03 6.92
CA TRP A 79 8.45 13.11 8.24
C TRP A 79 9.36 12.71 9.42
N ASN A 80 10.65 12.46 9.19
CA ASN A 80 11.65 12.31 10.26
C ASN A 80 12.33 13.66 10.52
N ASP A 81 11.92 14.38 11.56
CA ASP A 81 12.46 15.70 11.91
C ASP A 81 13.82 15.67 12.65
N LYS A 82 14.66 14.64 12.43
CA LYS A 82 15.94 14.50 13.14
C LYS A 82 17.11 14.31 12.17
N ASN A 83 17.87 15.38 11.98
CA ASN A 83 19.32 15.31 11.81
C ASN A 83 19.91 14.79 13.13
N GLU A 84 20.14 13.49 13.23
CA GLU A 84 21.08 12.93 14.21
C GLU A 84 22.13 12.14 13.42
N GLU A 85 23.03 12.88 12.76
CA GLU A 85 24.41 12.41 12.64
C GLU A 85 25.02 12.48 14.05
N THR A 86 24.97 11.39 14.80
CA THR A 86 25.89 11.18 15.92
C THR A 86 26.32 9.72 15.92
N GLU A 87 27.57 9.51 15.54
CA GLU A 87 28.40 8.36 15.92
C GLU A 87 28.42 8.24 17.46
N ASP A 88 27.45 7.56 18.07
CA ASP A 88 27.71 6.81 19.30
C ASP A 88 26.61 5.75 19.54
N ASN A 89 26.98 4.50 19.31
CA ASN A 89 26.11 3.33 19.35
C ASN A 89 25.87 2.89 20.80
N THR A 90 24.84 3.44 21.46
CA THR A 90 24.27 2.78 22.65
C THR A 90 22.76 2.68 22.54
N ILE A 91 22.26 1.44 22.62
CA ILE A 91 20.84 1.06 22.56
C ILE A 91 20.03 1.90 23.56
N GLU A 92 20.61 2.21 24.72
CA GLU A 92 19.99 2.94 25.83
C GLU A 92 19.60 4.40 25.50
N LYS A 93 20.39 5.13 24.71
CA LYS A 93 20.03 6.49 24.24
C LYS A 93 18.95 6.45 23.16
N HIS A 94 18.97 5.44 22.30
CA HIS A 94 17.91 5.24 21.30
C HIS A 94 16.57 4.96 21.99
N VAL A 95 16.57 4.08 23.00
CA VAL A 95 15.38 3.76 23.82
C VAL A 95 14.83 5.01 24.53
N SER A 96 15.70 5.81 25.15
CA SER A 96 15.33 7.01 25.91
C SER A 96 14.74 8.14 25.05
N SER A 97 15.08 8.17 23.76
CA SER A 97 14.59 9.19 22.81
C SER A 97 13.37 8.74 21.99
N MET A 98 12.88 7.51 22.20
CA MET A 98 11.67 7.02 21.56
C MET A 98 10.41 7.67 22.15
N ILE A 99 9.55 8.20 21.27
CA ILE A 99 8.27 8.82 21.62
C ILE A 99 7.23 7.78 22.07
N PHE A 100 7.42 6.51 21.68
CA PHE A 100 6.63 5.38 22.14
C PHE A 100 7.42 4.63 23.22
N PRO A 101 6.81 4.17 24.33
CA PRO A 101 7.47 3.20 25.19
C PRO A 101 7.82 1.97 24.37
N ILE A 102 8.97 1.33 24.64
CA ILE A 102 9.25 0.01 24.09
C ILE A 102 8.15 -0.91 24.62
N GLY A 103 7.17 -1.20 23.77
CA GLY A 103 6.24 -2.29 24.00
C GLY A 103 7.03 -3.59 24.07
N GLU A 104 6.42 -4.61 24.67
CA GLU A 104 6.97 -5.97 24.65
C GLU A 104 7.49 -6.32 23.24
N PRO A 105 8.65 -7.01 23.13
CA PRO A 105 9.20 -7.43 21.86
C PRO A 105 8.10 -7.97 20.95
N ASN A 106 7.95 -7.34 19.78
CA ASN A 106 6.97 -7.80 18.81
C ASN A 106 7.52 -9.02 18.08
N ASP A 107 7.52 -10.15 18.79
CA ASP A 107 7.88 -11.47 18.26
C ASP A 107 6.84 -11.96 17.23
N ASN A 108 5.74 -11.22 17.02
CA ASN A 108 4.61 -11.62 16.19
C ASN A 108 4.61 -11.00 14.77
N PHE A 109 5.36 -9.95 14.46
CA PHE A 109 5.21 -9.23 13.17
C PHE A 109 6.28 -9.47 12.11
N ALA A 110 7.46 -9.99 12.43
CA ALA A 110 8.49 -10.25 11.40
C ALA A 110 8.36 -11.61 10.71
N ARG A 111 7.28 -12.37 10.97
CA ARG A 111 7.09 -13.68 10.34
C ARG A 111 7.07 -13.62 8.81
N TRP A 112 6.75 -12.49 8.19
CA TRP A 112 6.79 -12.37 6.73
C TRP A 112 8.19 -12.58 6.11
N LEU A 113 9.28 -12.44 6.88
CA LEU A 113 10.65 -12.77 6.46
C LEU A 113 10.93 -14.28 6.60
N GLU A 114 10.13 -14.96 7.41
CA GLU A 114 10.13 -16.42 7.59
C GLU A 114 9.15 -17.13 6.62
N VAL A 115 8.15 -16.39 6.12
CA VAL A 115 7.18 -16.87 5.15
C VAL A 115 7.90 -17.01 3.82
N LYS A 116 8.33 -18.24 3.52
CA LYS A 116 8.91 -18.65 2.24
C LYS A 116 8.12 -19.81 1.65
N ASN A 117 8.27 -20.04 0.36
CA ASN A 117 7.77 -21.20 -0.38
C ASN A 117 6.25 -21.40 -0.18
N LYS A 118 5.47 -20.31 -0.32
CA LYS A 118 4.01 -20.36 -0.16
C LYS A 118 3.29 -20.54 -1.49
N GLU A 119 2.22 -21.32 -1.43
CA GLU A 119 1.29 -21.47 -2.52
C GLU A 119 0.16 -20.44 -2.39
N PHE A 120 -0.01 -19.61 -3.41
CA PHE A 120 -1.08 -18.62 -3.47
C PHE A 120 -2.20 -19.10 -4.39
N TYR A 121 -3.43 -18.99 -3.89
CA TYR A 121 -4.66 -19.24 -4.63
C TYR A 121 -5.50 -17.97 -4.57
N TYR A 122 -5.92 -17.46 -5.71
CA TYR A 122 -6.72 -16.25 -5.77
C TYR A 122 -8.18 -16.59 -6.08
N ILE A 123 -9.11 -16.09 -5.28
CA ILE A 123 -10.54 -16.20 -5.52
C ILE A 123 -11.09 -14.79 -5.49
N THR A 124 -11.72 -14.36 -6.58
CA THR A 124 -12.29 -13.02 -6.70
C THR A 124 -13.70 -13.08 -7.26
N THR A 125 -14.52 -12.15 -6.80
CA THR A 125 -15.90 -11.94 -7.24
C THR A 125 -16.02 -10.54 -7.79
N MET A 126 -16.70 -10.38 -8.91
CA MET A 126 -16.87 -9.11 -9.59
C MET A 126 -18.31 -8.98 -10.09
N ALA A 127 -18.78 -7.74 -10.15
CA ALA A 127 -20.11 -7.40 -10.64
C ALA A 127 -20.20 -7.65 -12.15
N ASP A 128 -19.21 -7.20 -12.92
CA ASP A 128 -19.15 -7.44 -14.36
C ASP A 128 -18.92 -8.94 -14.68
N ASN A 129 -19.26 -9.37 -15.88
CA ASN A 129 -18.91 -10.68 -16.42
C ASN A 129 -17.52 -10.68 -17.09
N GLU A 130 -16.97 -9.52 -17.43
CA GLU A 130 -15.67 -9.43 -18.10
C GLU A 130 -14.52 -9.76 -17.13
N LYS A 131 -13.80 -10.86 -17.40
CA LYS A 131 -12.69 -11.34 -16.55
C LYS A 131 -11.55 -10.34 -16.39
N SER A 132 -11.33 -9.49 -17.39
CA SER A 132 -10.31 -8.44 -17.35
C SER A 132 -10.55 -7.46 -16.19
N SER A 133 -11.79 -7.31 -15.72
CA SER A 133 -12.13 -6.49 -14.55
C SER A 133 -11.43 -6.96 -13.27
N ALA A 134 -11.04 -8.24 -13.20
CA ALA A 134 -10.29 -8.78 -12.07
C ALA A 134 -8.78 -8.56 -12.18
N ASP A 135 -8.25 -8.20 -13.36
CA ASP A 135 -6.80 -8.21 -13.62
C ASP A 135 -6.05 -7.25 -12.71
N THR A 136 -6.57 -6.04 -12.47
CA THR A 136 -5.92 -5.07 -11.59
C THR A 136 -5.85 -5.56 -10.14
N THR A 137 -6.94 -6.13 -9.63
CA THR A 137 -6.98 -6.71 -8.28
C THR A 137 -6.01 -7.88 -8.16
N LEU A 138 -6.01 -8.79 -9.15
CA LEU A 138 -5.11 -9.93 -9.19
C LEU A 138 -3.64 -9.48 -9.28
N ALA A 139 -3.34 -8.44 -10.07
CA ALA A 139 -2.00 -7.88 -10.17
C ALA A 139 -1.51 -7.32 -8.83
N CYS A 140 -2.39 -6.70 -8.04
CA CYS A 140 -2.04 -6.21 -6.70
C CYS A 140 -1.68 -7.35 -5.73
N PHE A 141 -2.47 -8.42 -5.72
CA PHE A 141 -2.18 -9.59 -4.90
C PHE A 141 -0.94 -10.35 -5.37
N ARG A 142 -0.72 -10.44 -6.68
CA ARG A 142 0.51 -11.00 -7.26
C ARG A 142 1.74 -10.19 -6.85
N GLY A 143 1.66 -8.86 -6.88
CA GLY A 143 2.75 -8.01 -6.40
C GLY A 143 3.08 -8.20 -4.91
N TYR A 144 2.09 -8.60 -4.09
CA TYR A 144 2.35 -9.03 -2.71
C TYR A 144 3.06 -10.40 -2.67
N ALA A 145 2.59 -11.38 -3.44
CA ALA A 145 3.21 -12.70 -3.53
C ALA A 145 4.65 -12.64 -4.06
N ASP A 146 4.96 -11.71 -4.97
CA ASP A 146 6.32 -11.47 -5.48
C ASP A 146 7.30 -11.06 -4.37
N CYS A 147 6.80 -10.53 -3.25
CA CYS A 147 7.62 -10.19 -2.09
C CYS A 147 7.91 -11.41 -1.19
N VAL A 148 7.30 -12.56 -1.46
CA VAL A 148 7.45 -13.79 -0.68
C VAL A 148 8.42 -14.73 -1.41
N GLU A 149 9.58 -14.99 -0.81
CA GLU A 149 10.61 -15.84 -1.43
C GLU A 149 10.07 -17.24 -1.74
N GLY A 150 10.17 -17.66 -3.00
CA GLY A 150 9.69 -18.98 -3.46
C GLY A 150 8.17 -19.10 -3.57
N ALA A 151 7.42 -17.99 -3.57
CA ALA A 151 5.99 -18.01 -3.81
C ALA A 151 5.62 -18.61 -5.18
N VAL A 152 4.54 -19.40 -5.20
CA VAL A 152 4.00 -20.00 -6.43
C VAL A 152 2.49 -19.75 -6.48
N GLU A 153 2.01 -19.13 -7.56
CA GLU A 153 0.57 -19.10 -7.86
C GLU A 153 0.12 -20.48 -8.36
N LYS A 154 -0.86 -21.07 -7.69
CA LYS A 154 -1.38 -22.40 -8.00
C LYS A 154 -2.71 -22.39 -8.73
N GLY A 155 -3.41 -21.26 -8.70
CA GLY A 155 -4.58 -21.04 -9.53
C GLY A 155 -5.39 -19.82 -9.13
N THR A 156 -6.24 -19.41 -10.07
CA THR A 156 -7.11 -18.25 -9.92
C THR A 156 -8.55 -18.62 -10.29
N VAL A 157 -9.51 -18.24 -9.45
CA VAL A 157 -10.95 -18.33 -9.68
C VAL A 157 -11.52 -16.92 -9.77
N VAL A 158 -12.12 -16.60 -10.91
CA VAL A 158 -12.83 -15.33 -11.13
C VAL A 158 -14.31 -15.63 -11.32
N ALA A 159 -15.15 -15.05 -10.46
CA ALA A 159 -16.61 -15.15 -10.51
C ALA A 159 -17.20 -13.80 -10.93
N GLY A 160 -17.63 -13.69 -12.19
CA GLY A 160 -18.34 -12.52 -12.70
C GLY A 160 -19.85 -12.58 -12.50
N GLY A 161 -20.53 -11.45 -12.67
CA GLY A 161 -21.99 -11.37 -12.58
C GLY A 161 -22.53 -11.52 -11.16
N VAL A 162 -21.73 -11.19 -10.14
CA VAL A 162 -22.11 -11.27 -8.72
C VAL A 162 -22.33 -9.86 -8.19
N TYR A 163 -23.59 -9.48 -8.03
CA TYR A 163 -23.99 -8.13 -7.60
C TYR A 163 -24.49 -8.12 -6.16
N GLU A 164 -25.30 -9.12 -5.80
CA GLU A 164 -25.99 -9.16 -4.52
C GLU A 164 -25.34 -10.12 -3.53
N LYS A 165 -25.46 -9.77 -2.25
CA LYS A 165 -24.90 -10.57 -1.16
C LYS A 165 -25.50 -11.98 -1.17
N GLY A 166 -24.65 -12.97 -1.40
CA GLY A 166 -25.02 -14.38 -1.34
C GLY A 166 -25.27 -15.04 -2.69
N GLU A 167 -25.35 -14.30 -3.79
CA GLU A 167 -25.45 -14.86 -5.15
C GLU A 167 -24.30 -15.82 -5.46
N ILE A 168 -23.11 -15.49 -4.95
CA ILE A 168 -21.91 -16.32 -5.12
C ILE A 168 -22.12 -17.77 -4.65
N LYS A 169 -22.97 -18.03 -3.66
CA LYS A 169 -23.15 -19.37 -3.06
C LYS A 169 -23.57 -20.44 -4.07
N ASN A 170 -24.37 -20.06 -5.07
CA ASN A 170 -24.85 -20.97 -6.11
C ASN A 170 -24.05 -20.84 -7.42
N HIS A 171 -23.05 -19.97 -7.46
CA HIS A 171 -22.26 -19.70 -8.65
C HIS A 171 -21.27 -20.85 -8.93
N PRO A 172 -21.07 -21.28 -10.20
CA PRO A 172 -20.15 -22.37 -10.54
C PRO A 172 -18.72 -22.17 -10.02
N ALA A 173 -18.28 -20.92 -9.90
CA ALA A 173 -16.98 -20.57 -9.33
C ALA A 173 -16.79 -21.05 -7.89
N MET A 174 -17.85 -21.14 -7.06
CA MET A 174 -17.73 -21.67 -5.70
C MET A 174 -17.39 -23.16 -5.71
N LYS A 175 -17.95 -23.92 -6.65
CA LYS A 175 -17.60 -25.33 -6.82
C LYS A 175 -16.16 -25.49 -7.28
N LEU A 176 -15.71 -24.65 -8.22
CA LEU A 176 -14.32 -24.64 -8.68
C LEU A 176 -13.35 -24.31 -7.54
N ALA A 177 -13.61 -23.23 -6.80
CA ALA A 177 -12.83 -22.83 -5.63
C ALA A 177 -12.78 -23.94 -4.58
N TYR A 178 -13.90 -24.60 -4.30
CA TYR A 178 -13.96 -25.73 -3.37
C TYR A 178 -13.11 -26.92 -3.84
N GLN A 179 -13.14 -27.28 -5.13
CA GLN A 179 -12.29 -28.37 -5.64
C GLN A 179 -10.80 -27.99 -5.62
N MET A 180 -10.46 -26.73 -5.94
CA MET A 180 -9.08 -26.24 -5.85
C MET A 180 -8.57 -26.31 -4.40
N GLY A 181 -9.39 -25.90 -3.43
CA GLY A 181 -9.06 -25.94 -2.01
C GLY A 181 -8.86 -27.34 -1.42
N LYS A 182 -9.33 -28.42 -2.07
CA LYS A 182 -9.11 -29.80 -1.59
C LYS A 182 -7.67 -30.26 -1.69
N ASN A 183 -6.87 -29.63 -2.55
CA ASN A 183 -5.51 -30.04 -2.87
C ASN A 183 -4.47 -29.10 -2.22
N VAL A 184 -4.90 -28.28 -1.25
CA VAL A 184 -4.10 -27.29 -0.52
C VAL A 184 -3.81 -27.78 0.89
#